data_AF-A0A9E3P2A0-F1
#
_entry.id   AF-A0A9E3P2A0-F1
#
_cell.length_a   1.000
_cell.length_b   1.000
_cell.length_c   1.000
_cell.angle_alpha   90.00
_cell.angle_beta   90.00
_cell.angle_gamma   90.00
#
_symmetry.space_group_name_H-M   'P 1'
#
loop_
_entity.id
_entity.type
_entity.pdbx_description
1 polymer ?
#
loop_
_entity_poly.entity_id
_entity_poly.type
_entity_poly.pdbx_seq_one_letter_code
_entity_poly.pdbx_strand_id
1 'polypeptide(L)'
;MTARSTWGEPAIAPGHEPSGPRPVVRRPSAEKEARSSIPANEAVSVQRALTVLAPLSPAKSRADLDRLLERIGQNIATQQDVDFGALKSVHFMRWVIVPAPRDDEGAPASEDSLVMSTNFDGELDAHLDELVTHAGPGFDAIFSFCEGYPLAGGKEASLAFLREHAVPHSTFYVGVVGRTRAQIVHEANLRRALEEYIDKTDLGSDPRAVADALRTYVTNAGLSQPPPKREVWPRRLGAFRRLVSVLPDLVRLLGSIGKFRELEETDEERPVDATREEMDHTEALVRNEDRGGLLQNQLSHVVDVKSDPLRLVTIRLVLGVIDFLANLIFDSGKLGDIPTIHFARWVLIEGAPSRRPAADGRAPTRSARVLFFSNFDGSWENYLGDFIDKAAKGLTSIWSNTVGFPRTYFLLWRGALDEQRFKTWTRAGQLPTQVWFSAYPELTLRNITDNMKIREGLFDEKGDLEWLRRL
;
A
#
# COMPACT_ATOMS: atom_id res chain seq x y z
N MET A 1 43.69 69.87 -13.01
CA MET A 1 42.58 68.90 -12.90
C MET A 1 42.74 68.17 -11.57
N THR A 2 42.02 68.51 -10.49
CA THR A 2 40.59 68.25 -10.18
C THR A 2 40.28 66.75 -9.95
N ALA A 3 39.98 66.27 -8.73
CA ALA A 3 40.12 66.91 -7.41
C ALA A 3 40.22 65.86 -6.27
N ARG A 4 41.05 66.17 -5.26
CA ARG A 4 40.86 66.05 -3.78
C ARG A 4 39.97 64.94 -3.16
N SER A 5 40.26 64.34 -2.00
CA SER A 5 41.43 64.29 -1.06
C SER A 5 41.07 63.33 0.12
N THR A 6 41.63 63.23 1.34
CA THR A 6 42.65 63.98 2.14
C THR A 6 43.15 63.12 3.33
N TRP A 7 44.37 62.54 3.28
CA TRP A 7 45.21 62.08 4.42
C TRP A 7 44.63 61.04 5.44
N GLY A 8 45.38 60.40 6.34
CA GLY A 8 46.85 60.31 6.53
C GLY A 8 47.23 59.49 7.78
N GLU A 9 48.38 58.82 7.72
CA GLU A 9 49.05 58.01 8.77
C GLU A 9 49.66 58.87 9.93
N PRO A 10 50.18 58.33 11.07
CA PRO A 10 50.95 57.06 11.20
C PRO A 10 50.75 56.20 12.48
N ALA A 11 51.56 55.13 12.59
CA ALA A 11 51.50 54.08 13.61
C ALA A 11 52.44 54.27 14.83
N ILE A 12 52.09 53.64 15.97
CA ILE A 12 52.96 53.39 17.13
C ILE A 12 52.68 51.99 17.71
N ALA A 13 53.72 51.32 18.20
CA ALA A 13 53.72 50.08 19.00
C ALA A 13 54.84 50.21 20.09
N PRO A 14 55.00 49.29 21.08
CA PRO A 14 54.29 48.03 21.36
C PRO A 14 53.71 47.93 22.81
N GLY A 15 53.14 46.77 23.17
CA GLY A 15 52.65 46.47 24.53
C GLY A 15 52.54 44.96 24.82
N HIS A 16 52.62 44.55 26.09
CA HIS A 16 52.83 43.16 26.53
C HIS A 16 51.62 42.20 26.40
N GLU A 17 51.99 40.93 26.17
CA GLU A 17 51.43 39.64 26.67
C GLU A 17 50.34 39.68 27.78
N PRO A 18 49.40 38.70 27.78
CA PRO A 18 49.74 37.33 28.19
C PRO A 18 49.15 36.16 27.37
N SER A 19 49.63 34.95 27.70
CA SER A 19 49.38 33.68 27.01
C SER A 19 47.95 33.13 27.13
N GLY A 20 47.37 32.73 25.98
CA GLY A 20 46.22 31.81 25.89
C GLY A 20 46.62 30.43 25.33
N PRO A 21 45.83 29.36 25.56
CA PRO A 21 46.19 28.00 25.14
C PRO A 21 46.14 27.81 23.62
N ARG A 22 47.16 27.15 23.05
CA ARG A 22 47.22 26.82 21.63
C ARG A 22 46.15 25.78 21.25
N PRO A 23 45.36 25.97 20.17
CA PRO A 23 44.52 24.91 19.64
C PRO A 23 45.39 23.80 19.04
N VAL A 24 45.18 22.55 19.45
CA VAL A 24 45.92 21.40 18.95
C VAL A 24 45.37 21.02 17.57
N VAL A 25 46.09 21.41 16.51
CA VAL A 25 45.78 21.00 15.13
C VAL A 25 46.10 19.52 14.95
N ARG A 26 45.14 18.65 15.30
CA ARG A 26 45.16 17.24 14.91
C ARG A 26 44.89 17.15 13.42
N ARG A 27 45.92 16.83 12.63
CA ARG A 27 45.72 16.31 11.26
C ARG A 27 44.89 15.02 11.36
N PRO A 28 43.84 14.83 10.56
CA PRO A 28 43.22 13.52 10.42
C PRO A 28 44.21 12.60 9.69
N SER A 29 44.59 11.49 10.32
CA SER A 29 45.31 10.42 9.62
C SER A 29 44.37 9.79 8.61
N ALA A 30 44.80 9.71 7.36
CA ALA A 30 44.24 8.74 6.41
C ALA A 30 44.58 7.31 6.87
N GLU A 31 44.07 6.31 6.15
CA GLU A 31 44.37 4.89 6.35
C GLU A 31 43.86 4.30 7.68
N LYS A 32 42.54 4.11 7.75
CA LYS A 32 42.03 2.79 8.16
C LYS A 32 40.83 2.40 7.31
N GLU A 33 40.90 1.23 6.71
CA GLU A 33 40.05 0.83 5.60
C GLU A 33 38.64 0.40 6.03
N ALA A 34 37.73 0.50 5.04
CA ALA A 34 36.47 -0.23 4.88
C ALA A 34 36.05 -1.15 6.04
N ARG A 35 35.22 -0.61 6.95
CA ARG A 35 34.26 -1.41 7.72
C ARG A 35 32.85 -0.93 7.40
N SER A 36 31.94 -1.87 7.18
CA SER A 36 30.55 -1.63 6.80
C SER A 36 29.88 -0.61 7.72
N SER A 37 29.51 0.55 7.17
CA SER A 37 28.83 1.63 7.88
C SER A 37 27.33 1.64 7.53
N ILE A 38 26.61 0.62 7.99
CA ILE A 38 25.14 0.69 8.07
C ILE A 38 24.82 1.86 9.03
N PRO A 39 24.00 2.85 8.63
CA PRO A 39 23.75 4.02 9.47
C PRO A 39 23.01 3.62 10.75
N ALA A 40 23.62 3.89 11.91
CA ALA A 40 23.13 3.49 13.21
C ALA A 40 21.96 4.35 13.72
N ASN A 41 20.89 4.47 12.92
CA ASN A 41 19.62 5.05 13.35
C ASN A 41 18.43 4.56 12.49
N GLU A 42 18.24 3.24 12.39
CA GLU A 42 16.96 2.68 11.91
C GLU A 42 15.85 2.99 12.93
N ALA A 43 15.25 4.18 12.80
CA ALA A 43 13.92 4.45 13.32
C ALA A 43 12.94 3.43 12.70
N VAL A 44 11.92 3.00 13.45
CA VAL A 44 11.00 1.95 13.01
C VAL A 44 10.29 2.38 11.73
N SER A 45 10.68 1.76 10.61
CA SER A 45 9.99 1.97 9.34
C SER A 45 8.54 1.51 9.47
N VAL A 46 7.63 2.44 9.26
CA VAL A 46 6.19 2.16 9.19
C VAL A 46 5.85 1.95 7.72
N GLN A 47 5.35 0.76 7.39
CA GLN A 47 4.80 0.47 6.07
C GLN A 47 3.53 1.31 5.85
N ARG A 48 3.41 1.94 4.69
CA ARG A 48 2.35 2.89 4.30
C ARG A 48 1.79 2.55 2.92
N ALA A 49 0.77 3.31 2.51
CA ALA A 49 0.14 3.23 1.21
C ALA A 49 -0.14 4.64 0.68
N LEU A 50 0.25 4.89 -0.57
CA LEU A 50 -0.08 6.11 -1.32
C LEU A 50 -0.99 5.73 -2.48
N THR A 51 -2.09 6.47 -2.61
CA THR A 51 -2.99 6.40 -3.76
C THR A 51 -2.98 7.77 -4.41
N VAL A 52 -2.52 7.88 -5.66
CA VAL A 52 -2.64 9.11 -6.46
C VAL A 52 -3.76 8.90 -7.46
N LEU A 53 -4.75 9.79 -7.51
CA LEU A 53 -5.89 9.73 -8.43
C LEU A 53 -5.91 11.01 -9.27
N ALA A 54 -5.62 10.87 -10.57
CA ALA A 54 -5.54 11.97 -11.51
C ALA A 54 -6.58 11.81 -12.63
N PRO A 55 -7.43 12.81 -12.91
CA PRO A 55 -8.34 12.78 -14.07
C PRO A 55 -7.56 12.64 -15.39
N LEU A 56 -8.07 11.84 -16.31
CA LEU A 56 -7.55 11.79 -17.68
C LEU A 56 -7.96 13.05 -18.45
N SER A 57 -7.08 13.52 -19.33
CA SER A 57 -7.37 14.65 -20.20
C SER A 57 -8.17 14.19 -21.43
N PRO A 58 -9.37 14.75 -21.71
CA PRO A 58 -10.17 14.36 -22.88
C PRO A 58 -9.52 14.74 -24.21
N ALA A 59 -8.47 15.57 -24.18
CA ALA A 59 -7.66 15.93 -25.35
C ALA A 59 -6.56 14.90 -25.70
N LYS A 60 -6.55 13.71 -25.06
CA LYS A 60 -5.51 12.69 -25.20
C LYS A 60 -6.10 11.34 -25.64
N SER A 61 -5.36 10.59 -26.46
CA SER A 61 -5.80 9.27 -26.93
C SER A 61 -5.76 8.25 -25.78
N ARG A 62 -6.93 7.83 -25.31
CA ARG A 62 -7.06 6.74 -24.32
C ARG A 62 -6.38 5.46 -24.79
N ALA A 63 -6.61 5.06 -26.04
CA ALA A 63 -6.00 3.85 -26.60
C ALA A 63 -4.46 3.90 -26.61
N ASP A 64 -3.85 5.09 -26.65
CA ASP A 64 -2.39 5.24 -26.62
C ASP A 64 -1.84 5.08 -25.20
N LEU A 65 -2.58 5.56 -24.18
CA LEU A 65 -2.30 5.27 -22.78
C LEU A 65 -2.44 3.78 -22.48
N ASP A 66 -3.49 3.13 -22.98
CA ASP A 66 -3.71 1.69 -22.77
C ASP A 66 -2.53 0.88 -23.35
N ARG A 67 -2.08 1.19 -24.58
CA ARG A 67 -0.88 0.55 -25.19
C ARG A 67 0.42 0.88 -24.47
N LEU A 68 0.58 2.09 -23.92
CA LEU A 68 1.73 2.49 -23.11
C LEU A 68 1.80 1.66 -21.82
N LEU A 69 0.70 1.57 -21.08
CA LEU A 69 0.61 0.82 -19.83
C LEU A 69 0.71 -0.68 -20.06
N GLU A 70 0.13 -1.22 -21.13
CA GLU A 70 0.31 -2.63 -21.52
C GLU A 70 1.79 -2.96 -21.81
N ARG A 71 2.47 -2.14 -22.61
CA ARG A 71 3.90 -2.30 -22.95
C ARG A 71 4.77 -2.35 -21.69
N ILE A 72 4.55 -1.43 -20.75
CA ILE A 72 5.28 -1.38 -19.46
C ILE A 72 4.90 -2.59 -18.60
N GLY A 73 3.60 -2.89 -18.50
CA GLY A 73 3.03 -3.95 -17.68
C GLY A 73 3.48 -5.36 -18.08
N GLN A 74 3.70 -5.62 -19.38
CA GLN A 74 4.21 -6.90 -19.89
C GLN A 74 5.73 -7.07 -19.68
N ASN A 75 6.49 -5.97 -19.54
CA ASN A 75 7.96 -5.98 -19.62
C ASN A 75 8.64 -5.43 -18.36
N ILE A 76 7.99 -5.47 -17.19
CA ILE A 76 8.43 -4.85 -15.91
C ILE A 76 9.95 -4.85 -15.68
N ALA A 77 10.62 -5.99 -15.86
CA ALA A 77 12.05 -6.18 -15.59
C ALA A 77 13.01 -5.74 -16.72
N THR A 78 12.51 -5.34 -17.89
CA THR A 78 13.32 -5.04 -19.10
C THR A 78 12.97 -3.74 -19.81
N GLN A 79 11.80 -3.14 -19.54
CA GLN A 79 11.46 -1.79 -20.00
C GLN A 79 12.32 -0.71 -19.31
N GLN A 80 12.38 0.49 -19.91
CA GLN A 80 13.28 1.58 -19.48
C GLN A 80 12.54 2.85 -19.05
N ASP A 81 11.20 2.82 -19.02
CA ASP A 81 10.36 3.94 -18.60
C ASP A 81 10.42 4.14 -17.07
N VAL A 82 10.45 3.03 -16.32
CA VAL A 82 10.44 3.00 -14.85
C VAL A 82 11.48 2.01 -14.34
N ASP A 83 12.49 2.47 -13.59
CA ASP A 83 13.45 1.57 -12.93
C ASP A 83 12.86 0.99 -11.65
N PHE A 84 12.00 -0.02 -11.80
CA PHE A 84 11.44 -0.80 -10.70
C PHE A 84 12.52 -1.52 -9.87
N GLY A 85 13.70 -1.77 -10.45
CA GLY A 85 14.83 -2.39 -9.75
C GLY A 85 15.54 -1.42 -8.79
N ALA A 86 15.52 -0.12 -9.09
CA ALA A 86 16.05 0.92 -8.22
C ALA A 86 15.15 1.26 -7.02
N LEU A 87 13.83 1.05 -7.10
CA LEU A 87 12.90 1.28 -5.98
C LEU A 87 13.25 0.38 -4.78
N LYS A 88 13.58 0.97 -3.63
CA LYS A 88 14.02 0.26 -2.41
C LYS A 88 12.96 0.29 -1.31
N SER A 89 12.14 1.34 -1.23
CA SER A 89 11.03 1.43 -0.28
C SER A 89 9.79 0.65 -0.71
N VAL A 90 9.62 0.41 -2.00
CA VAL A 90 8.38 -0.09 -2.58
C VAL A 90 8.27 -1.61 -2.43
N HIS A 91 7.22 -2.08 -1.76
CA HIS A 91 6.82 -3.48 -1.75
C HIS A 91 6.02 -3.84 -3.00
N PHE A 92 5.00 -3.03 -3.30
CA PHE A 92 4.09 -3.21 -4.43
C PHE A 92 3.75 -1.88 -5.09
N MET A 93 3.56 -1.90 -6.41
CA MET A 93 3.11 -0.75 -7.20
C MET A 93 2.14 -1.20 -8.29
N ARG A 94 1.19 -0.34 -8.67
CA ARG A 94 0.35 -0.55 -9.85
C ARG A 94 -0.10 0.73 -10.51
N TRP A 95 -0.53 0.63 -11.75
CA TRP A 95 -1.44 1.60 -12.38
C TRP A 95 -2.74 0.91 -12.76
N VAL A 96 -3.85 1.60 -12.49
CA VAL A 96 -5.22 1.16 -12.74
C VAL A 96 -6.00 2.35 -13.28
N ILE A 97 -6.69 2.18 -14.40
CA ILE A 97 -7.66 3.20 -14.85
C ILE A 97 -9.02 2.91 -14.22
N VAL A 98 -9.55 3.89 -13.49
CA VAL A 98 -10.86 3.87 -12.87
C VAL A 98 -11.84 4.61 -13.77
N PRO A 99 -12.90 3.95 -14.29
CA PRO A 99 -13.90 4.60 -15.12
C PRO A 99 -14.56 5.81 -14.44
N ALA A 100 -15.08 6.74 -15.22
CA ALA A 100 -15.97 7.78 -14.73
C ALA A 100 -17.16 7.20 -13.91
N PRO A 101 -17.68 7.91 -12.90
CA PRO A 101 -18.99 7.59 -12.37
C PRO A 101 -20.05 7.87 -13.45
N ARG A 102 -21.12 7.08 -13.49
CA ARG A 102 -22.26 7.33 -14.39
C ARG A 102 -23.30 8.22 -13.69
N ASP A 103 -24.03 9.00 -14.47
CA ASP A 103 -25.24 9.70 -14.03
C ASP A 103 -26.48 8.79 -14.08
N ASP A 104 -27.65 9.31 -13.69
CA ASP A 104 -28.92 8.57 -13.65
C ASP A 104 -29.39 8.15 -15.07
N GLU A 105 -28.94 8.85 -16.10
CA GLU A 105 -29.11 8.52 -17.52
C GLU A 105 -28.06 7.53 -18.06
N GLY A 106 -27.07 7.15 -17.26
CA GLY A 106 -26.03 6.17 -17.58
C GLY A 106 -24.81 6.71 -18.34
N ALA A 107 -24.72 8.02 -18.57
CA ALA A 107 -23.60 8.69 -19.24
C ALA A 107 -22.46 9.02 -18.26
N PRO A 108 -21.21 9.24 -18.73
CA PRO A 108 -20.10 9.65 -17.87
C PRO A 108 -20.33 11.03 -17.23
N ALA A 109 -20.39 11.09 -15.89
CA ALA A 109 -20.55 12.33 -15.13
C ALA A 109 -19.22 13.06 -14.86
N SER A 110 -18.09 12.47 -15.27
CA SER A 110 -16.75 13.08 -15.34
C SER A 110 -15.91 12.35 -16.39
N GLU A 111 -14.64 12.72 -16.52
CA GLU A 111 -13.64 11.89 -17.19
C GLU A 111 -13.28 10.65 -16.35
N ASP A 112 -12.71 9.64 -17.02
CA ASP A 112 -11.99 8.53 -16.37
C ASP A 112 -10.79 9.05 -15.56
N SER A 113 -10.31 8.29 -14.59
CA SER A 113 -9.15 8.67 -13.76
C SER A 113 -8.06 7.61 -13.78
N LEU A 114 -6.81 8.02 -13.99
CA LEU A 114 -5.65 7.17 -13.77
C LEU A 114 -5.33 7.12 -12.27
N VAL A 115 -5.15 5.93 -11.73
CA VAL A 115 -4.78 5.73 -10.32
C VAL A 115 -3.45 5.01 -10.18
N MET A 116 -2.51 5.61 -9.44
CA MET A 116 -1.23 5.03 -9.08
C MET A 116 -1.24 4.45 -7.66
N SER A 117 -0.83 3.20 -7.58
CA SER A 117 -1.06 2.15 -6.57
C SER A 117 0.05 1.71 -5.59
N THR A 118 0.78 2.55 -4.84
CA THR A 118 1.98 2.07 -4.10
C THR A 118 1.73 1.60 -2.66
N ASN A 119 2.51 0.60 -2.23
CA ASN A 119 2.69 0.16 -0.84
C ASN A 119 4.20 0.22 -0.52
N PHE A 120 4.60 0.98 0.50
CA PHE A 120 5.99 1.45 0.66
C PHE A 120 6.44 1.60 2.12
N ASP A 121 7.75 1.66 2.34
CA ASP A 121 8.41 1.90 3.63
C ASP A 121 8.66 3.39 3.93
N GLY A 122 8.45 3.82 5.18
CA GLY A 122 8.97 5.08 5.70
C GLY A 122 8.09 6.32 5.46
N GLU A 123 8.72 7.47 5.21
CA GLU A 123 8.03 8.76 5.09
C GLU A 123 7.56 9.07 3.66
N LEU A 124 6.41 9.75 3.54
CA LEU A 124 5.76 9.98 2.25
C LEU A 124 6.61 10.83 1.30
N ASP A 125 7.23 11.91 1.79
CA ASP A 125 8.05 12.78 0.94
C ASP A 125 9.31 12.08 0.43
N ALA A 126 9.90 11.18 1.22
CA ALA A 126 11.05 10.38 0.79
C ALA A 126 10.65 9.33 -0.27
N HIS A 127 9.47 8.71 -0.13
CA HIS A 127 8.93 7.81 -1.13
C HIS A 127 8.55 8.53 -2.44
N LEU A 128 7.96 9.74 -2.35
CA LEU A 128 7.68 10.56 -3.54
C LEU A 128 8.97 10.98 -4.24
N ASP A 129 10.02 11.34 -3.49
CA ASP A 129 11.34 11.67 -4.02
C ASP A 129 11.97 10.47 -4.75
N GLU A 130 11.94 9.27 -4.14
CA GLU A 130 12.38 8.01 -4.74
C GLU A 130 11.64 7.73 -6.06
N LEU A 131 10.30 7.82 -6.06
CA LEU A 131 9.48 7.60 -7.26
C LEU A 131 9.87 8.54 -8.40
N VAL A 132 9.91 9.86 -8.18
CA VAL A 132 10.24 10.80 -9.26
C VAL A 132 11.71 10.68 -9.71
N THR A 133 12.61 10.23 -8.83
CA THR A 133 14.03 10.00 -9.16
C THR A 133 14.24 8.76 -10.04
N HIS A 134 13.52 7.66 -9.79
CA HIS A 134 13.74 6.37 -10.47
C HIS A 134 12.67 6.02 -11.54
N ALA A 135 11.54 6.70 -11.52
CA ALA A 135 10.44 6.53 -12.48
C ALA A 135 10.12 7.80 -13.28
N GLY A 136 10.88 8.88 -13.12
CA GLY A 136 10.62 10.20 -13.71
C GLY A 136 10.23 10.19 -15.20
N PRO A 137 11.02 9.57 -16.11
CA PRO A 137 10.69 9.51 -17.54
C PRO A 137 9.37 8.78 -17.83
N GLY A 138 9.10 7.67 -17.13
CA GLY A 138 7.84 6.93 -17.22
C GLY A 138 6.68 7.67 -16.58
N PHE A 139 6.92 8.47 -15.54
CA PHE A 139 5.91 9.34 -14.94
C PHE A 139 5.54 10.47 -15.90
N ASP A 140 6.51 11.11 -16.54
CA ASP A 140 6.26 12.08 -17.62
C ASP A 140 5.47 11.43 -18.77
N ALA A 141 5.87 10.24 -19.23
CA ALA A 141 5.16 9.52 -20.28
C ALA A 141 3.71 9.20 -19.89
N ILE A 142 3.49 8.59 -18.72
CA ILE A 142 2.18 8.11 -18.24
C ILE A 142 1.27 9.26 -17.82
N PHE A 143 1.74 10.17 -16.95
CA PHE A 143 0.90 11.24 -16.42
C PHE A 143 0.70 12.40 -17.41
N SER A 144 1.45 12.49 -18.51
CA SER A 144 1.12 13.43 -19.61
C SER A 144 -0.23 13.16 -20.31
N PHE A 145 -0.91 12.06 -19.98
CA PHE A 145 -2.30 11.78 -20.35
C PHE A 145 -3.33 12.32 -19.34
N CYS A 146 -2.90 12.80 -18.17
CA CYS A 146 -3.75 13.36 -17.14
C CYS A 146 -3.94 14.88 -17.31
N GLU A 147 -5.06 15.40 -16.81
CA GLU A 147 -5.28 16.85 -16.72
C GLU A 147 -4.27 17.50 -15.76
N GLY A 148 -3.79 18.69 -16.09
CA GLY A 148 -2.91 19.48 -15.21
C GLY A 148 -1.45 18.99 -15.07
N TYR A 149 -1.05 17.86 -15.67
CA TYR A 149 0.31 17.35 -15.47
C TYR A 149 1.40 18.29 -16.03
N PRO A 150 2.37 18.73 -15.22
CA PRO A 150 3.36 19.74 -15.61
C PRO A 150 4.53 19.12 -16.41
N LEU A 151 4.25 18.66 -17.62
CA LEU A 151 5.25 18.12 -18.53
C LEU A 151 6.41 19.11 -18.75
N ALA A 152 7.64 18.64 -18.62
CA ALA A 152 8.88 19.44 -18.61
C ALA A 152 9.02 20.47 -17.47
N GLY A 153 8.13 20.45 -16.46
CA GLY A 153 8.26 21.23 -15.22
C GLY A 153 9.36 20.72 -14.26
N GLY A 154 9.86 19.50 -14.50
CA GLY A 154 10.93 18.89 -13.70
C GLY A 154 10.47 18.34 -12.35
N LYS A 155 11.42 17.78 -11.59
CA LYS A 155 11.17 16.97 -10.38
C LYS A 155 10.20 17.62 -9.39
N GLU A 156 10.40 18.89 -9.04
CA GLU A 156 9.52 19.60 -8.08
C GLU A 156 8.08 19.76 -8.58
N ALA A 157 7.87 19.93 -9.89
CA ALA A 157 6.53 20.05 -10.45
C ALA A 157 5.81 18.69 -10.46
N SER A 158 6.51 17.61 -10.82
CA SER A 158 5.99 16.24 -10.70
C SER A 158 5.69 15.89 -9.24
N LEU A 159 6.55 16.26 -8.29
CA LEU A 159 6.32 16.07 -6.86
C LEU A 159 5.09 16.86 -6.35
N ALA A 160 4.90 18.10 -6.82
CA ALA A 160 3.71 18.89 -6.49
C ALA A 160 2.43 18.24 -7.02
N PHE A 161 2.42 17.82 -8.28
CA PHE A 161 1.29 17.13 -8.92
C PHE A 161 0.90 15.84 -8.17
N LEU A 162 1.88 15.02 -7.79
CA LEU A 162 1.63 13.78 -7.04
C LEU A 162 1.08 14.03 -5.62
N ARG A 163 1.48 15.14 -4.96
CA ARG A 163 0.93 15.55 -3.66
C ARG A 163 -0.49 16.09 -3.79
N GLU A 164 -0.79 16.88 -4.81
CA GLU A 164 -2.11 17.45 -5.07
C GLU A 164 -3.16 16.34 -5.36
N HIS A 165 -2.77 15.33 -6.13
CA HIS A 165 -3.62 14.20 -6.49
C HIS A 165 -3.58 13.03 -5.48
N ALA A 166 -2.90 13.18 -4.34
CA ALA A 166 -2.82 12.14 -3.31
C ALA A 166 -4.13 12.03 -2.50
N VAL A 167 -4.86 10.93 -2.66
CA VAL A 167 -6.13 10.67 -1.95
C VAL A 167 -5.94 9.79 -0.71
N PRO A 168 -6.56 10.13 0.43
CA PRO A 168 -6.42 9.35 1.66
C PRO A 168 -7.18 8.02 1.59
N HIS A 169 -6.62 6.98 2.20
CA HIS A 169 -7.33 5.74 2.46
C HIS A 169 -8.16 5.84 3.74
N SER A 170 -9.34 5.24 3.75
CA SER A 170 -10.23 5.13 4.93
C SER A 170 -9.78 4.02 5.89
N THR A 171 -9.20 2.96 5.33
CA THR A 171 -8.71 1.79 6.06
C THR A 171 -7.51 1.20 5.32
N PHE A 172 -6.47 0.81 6.06
CA PHE A 172 -5.28 0.15 5.52
C PHE A 172 -4.83 -1.01 6.41
N TYR A 173 -4.47 -2.13 5.78
CA TYR A 173 -4.06 -3.37 6.41
C TYR A 173 -2.70 -3.84 5.86
N VAL A 174 -1.90 -4.45 6.73
CA VAL A 174 -0.56 -4.98 6.48
C VAL A 174 -0.47 -6.38 7.10
N GLY A 175 -0.10 -7.39 6.30
CA GLY A 175 -0.04 -8.79 6.73
C GLY A 175 1.14 -9.15 7.63
N VAL A 176 2.31 -8.53 7.42
CA VAL A 176 3.46 -8.67 8.32
C VAL A 176 3.91 -7.29 8.77
N VAL A 177 3.36 -6.83 9.90
CA VAL A 177 3.52 -5.47 10.42
C VAL A 177 4.94 -5.23 10.93
N GLY A 178 5.60 -4.20 10.40
CA GLY A 178 6.93 -3.75 10.83
C GLY A 178 8.08 -4.54 10.18
N ARG A 179 7.91 -4.99 8.93
CA ARG A 179 8.98 -5.59 8.12
C ARG A 179 9.18 -4.81 6.84
N THR A 180 10.38 -4.23 6.69
CA THR A 180 10.71 -3.46 5.49
C THR A 180 10.93 -4.36 4.29
N ARG A 181 10.77 -3.81 3.08
CA ARG A 181 11.13 -4.51 1.83
C ARG A 181 12.58 -4.97 1.84
N ALA A 182 13.48 -4.21 2.46
CA ALA A 182 14.88 -4.60 2.64
C ALA A 182 15.04 -5.79 3.60
N GLN A 183 14.33 -5.78 4.74
CA GLN A 183 14.34 -6.88 5.71
C GLN A 183 13.74 -8.16 5.13
N ILE A 184 12.64 -8.08 4.38
CA ILE A 184 11.99 -9.23 3.73
C ILE A 184 12.96 -9.94 2.77
N VAL A 185 13.67 -9.17 1.94
CA VAL A 185 14.65 -9.72 0.99
C VAL A 185 15.91 -10.23 1.72
N HIS A 186 16.36 -9.59 2.80
CA HIS A 186 17.45 -10.11 3.63
C HIS A 186 17.08 -11.42 4.32
N GLU A 187 15.88 -11.51 4.91
CA GLU A 187 15.36 -12.72 5.58
C GLU A 187 15.20 -13.89 4.59
N ALA A 188 14.81 -13.63 3.34
CA ALA A 188 14.77 -14.64 2.28
C ALA A 188 16.16 -15.09 1.81
N ASN A 189 17.12 -14.17 1.67
CA ASN A 189 18.50 -14.52 1.31
C ASN A 189 19.21 -15.28 2.44
N LEU A 190 18.94 -14.91 3.70
CA LEU A 190 19.38 -15.63 4.89
C LEU A 190 18.84 -17.06 4.92
N ARG A 191 17.54 -17.26 4.65
CA ARG A 191 16.95 -18.61 4.51
C ARG A 191 17.69 -19.43 3.45
N ARG A 192 17.83 -18.90 2.23
CA ARG A 192 18.50 -19.62 1.14
C ARG A 192 19.94 -20.01 1.50
N ALA A 193 20.68 -19.13 2.15
CA ALA A 193 22.04 -19.40 2.61
C ALA A 193 22.10 -20.47 3.72
N LEU A 194 21.10 -20.56 4.59
CA LEU A 194 20.98 -21.61 5.60
C LEU A 194 20.66 -22.96 4.96
N GLU A 195 19.67 -23.02 4.06
CA GLU A 195 19.32 -24.21 3.28
C GLU A 195 20.55 -24.72 2.50
N GLU A 196 21.21 -23.83 1.75
CA GLU A 196 22.45 -24.11 1.03
C GLU A 196 23.64 -24.53 1.90
N TYR A 197 23.63 -24.25 3.20
CA TYR A 197 24.66 -24.69 4.14
C TYR A 197 24.33 -26.06 4.75
N ILE A 198 23.05 -26.30 5.05
CA ILE A 198 22.52 -27.59 5.53
C ILE A 198 22.72 -28.66 4.45
N ASP A 199 22.35 -28.38 3.19
CA ASP A 199 22.51 -29.32 2.06
C ASP A 199 23.97 -29.74 1.79
N LYS A 200 24.94 -28.96 2.28
CA LYS A 200 26.37 -29.16 2.03
C LYS A 200 27.15 -29.64 3.27
N THR A 201 26.51 -29.74 4.43
CA THR A 201 27.19 -30.00 5.71
C THR A 201 26.44 -31.04 6.55
N ASP A 202 27.11 -32.11 6.96
CA ASP A 202 26.56 -33.00 7.99
C ASP A 202 26.60 -32.29 9.35
N LEU A 203 25.43 -31.84 9.82
CA LEU A 203 25.23 -31.19 11.11
C LEU A 203 24.78 -32.18 12.21
N GLY A 204 24.65 -33.47 11.89
CA GLY A 204 24.08 -34.48 12.77
C GLY A 204 22.59 -34.25 13.07
N SER A 205 22.11 -34.80 14.19
CA SER A 205 20.69 -34.85 14.55
C SER A 205 20.34 -34.22 15.91
N ASP A 206 21.30 -33.65 16.65
CA ASP A 206 21.02 -32.86 17.86
C ASP A 206 20.58 -31.44 17.49
N PRO A 207 19.36 -30.99 17.82
CA PRO A 207 18.89 -29.65 17.49
C PRO A 207 19.74 -28.53 18.09
N ARG A 208 20.46 -28.76 19.20
CA ARG A 208 21.34 -27.73 19.79
C ARG A 208 22.62 -27.56 18.97
N ALA A 209 23.32 -28.65 18.68
CA ALA A 209 24.48 -28.65 17.80
C ALA A 209 24.17 -28.05 16.41
N VAL A 210 23.01 -28.41 15.83
CA VAL A 210 22.53 -27.81 14.57
C VAL A 210 22.34 -26.29 14.73
N ALA A 211 21.59 -25.83 15.73
CA ALA A 211 21.34 -24.40 15.93
C ALA A 211 22.61 -23.58 16.11
N ASP A 212 23.57 -24.09 16.90
CA ASP A 212 24.81 -23.36 17.19
C ASP A 212 25.79 -23.39 16.00
N ALA A 213 25.76 -24.44 15.17
CA ALA A 213 26.44 -24.46 13.87
C ALA A 213 25.84 -23.42 12.90
N LEU A 214 24.50 -23.33 12.80
CA LEU A 214 23.83 -22.33 11.97
C LEU A 214 24.10 -20.89 12.44
N ARG A 215 24.08 -20.63 13.75
CA ARG A 215 24.48 -19.33 14.33
C ARG A 215 25.92 -18.97 14.01
N THR A 216 26.83 -19.94 14.08
CA THR A 216 28.24 -19.78 13.73
C THR A 216 28.41 -19.46 12.25
N TYR A 217 27.72 -20.18 11.36
CA TYR A 217 27.70 -19.91 9.91
C TYR A 217 27.19 -18.50 9.60
N VAL A 218 26.02 -18.11 10.11
CA VAL A 218 25.40 -16.79 9.87
C VAL A 218 26.29 -15.64 10.35
N THR A 219 27.01 -15.84 11.46
CA THR A 219 27.97 -14.88 11.99
C THR A 219 29.20 -14.76 11.08
N ASN A 220 29.80 -15.89 10.69
CA ASN A 220 31.00 -15.92 9.85
C ASN A 220 30.74 -15.44 8.41
N ALA A 221 29.54 -15.70 7.87
CA ALA A 221 29.10 -15.25 6.55
C ALA A 221 28.67 -13.77 6.51
N GLY A 222 28.63 -13.06 7.65
CA GLY A 222 28.18 -11.66 7.72
C GLY A 222 26.68 -11.45 7.47
N LEU A 223 25.88 -12.52 7.49
CA LEU A 223 24.42 -12.49 7.28
C LEU A 223 23.64 -12.09 8.55
N SER A 224 24.34 -11.94 9.67
CA SER A 224 23.82 -11.59 10.98
C SER A 224 23.19 -10.19 11.00
N GLN A 225 21.85 -10.12 11.03
CA GLN A 225 21.08 -8.89 11.27
C GLN A 225 20.12 -9.08 12.47
N PRO A 226 20.39 -8.46 13.63
CA PRO A 226 19.54 -8.59 14.81
C PRO A 226 18.14 -8.01 14.55
N PRO A 227 17.10 -8.47 15.26
CA PRO A 227 15.74 -7.99 15.05
C PRO A 227 15.62 -6.47 15.33
N PRO A 228 14.90 -5.72 14.46
CA PRO A 228 14.63 -4.30 14.71
C PRO A 228 13.82 -4.15 16.00
N LYS A 229 14.11 -3.09 16.77
CA LYS A 229 13.42 -2.81 18.03
C LYS A 229 11.96 -2.47 17.77
N ARG A 230 11.04 -3.34 18.20
CA ARG A 230 9.59 -3.10 18.15
C ARG A 230 9.16 -2.04 19.16
N GLU A 231 9.05 -0.79 18.73
CA GLU A 231 8.34 0.24 19.51
C GLU A 231 6.82 0.15 19.28
N VAL A 232 6.08 -0.21 20.32
CA VAL A 232 4.63 -0.49 20.26
C VAL A 232 3.76 0.75 20.57
N TRP A 233 4.37 1.94 20.68
CA TRP A 233 3.82 3.03 21.50
C TRP A 233 3.74 4.44 20.85
N PRO A 234 3.18 4.58 19.63
CA PRO A 234 2.45 5.83 19.34
C PRO A 234 1.04 5.66 18.75
N ARG A 235 0.69 4.51 18.15
CA ARG A 235 -0.58 4.36 17.37
C ARG A 235 -1.86 4.66 18.17
N ARG A 236 -1.85 4.36 19.47
CA ARG A 236 -3.03 4.40 20.35
C ARG A 236 -3.66 5.78 20.52
N LEU A 237 -2.88 6.86 20.52
CA LEU A 237 -3.40 8.22 20.73
C LEU A 237 -4.14 8.75 19.49
N GLY A 238 -3.60 8.48 18.29
CA GLY A 238 -4.25 8.81 17.02
C GLY A 238 -5.53 8.00 16.79
N ALA A 239 -5.51 6.71 17.16
CA ALA A 239 -6.67 5.83 17.11
C ALA A 239 -7.83 6.37 17.97
N PHE A 240 -7.57 6.79 19.21
CA PHE A 240 -8.60 7.35 20.09
C PHE A 240 -9.30 8.59 19.49
N ARG A 241 -8.55 9.46 18.81
CA ARG A 241 -9.13 10.63 18.11
C ARG A 241 -10.06 10.23 16.96
N ARG A 242 -9.72 9.15 16.21
CA ARG A 242 -10.59 8.60 15.16
C ARG A 242 -11.88 7.99 15.75
N LEU A 243 -11.79 7.23 16.85
CA LEU A 243 -12.98 6.67 17.51
C LEU A 243 -13.96 7.76 17.96
N VAL A 244 -13.47 8.82 18.60
CA VAL A 244 -14.35 9.93 19.05
C VAL A 244 -15.08 10.59 17.86
N SER A 245 -14.44 10.68 16.68
CA SER A 245 -15.06 11.29 15.50
C SER A 245 -16.22 10.49 14.89
N VAL A 246 -16.31 9.16 15.13
CA VAL A 246 -17.43 8.32 14.63
C VAL A 246 -18.58 8.14 15.62
N LEU A 247 -18.46 8.62 16.87
CA LEU A 247 -19.53 8.55 17.87
C LEU A 247 -20.86 9.21 17.44
N PRO A 248 -20.90 10.38 16.77
CA PRO A 248 -22.15 10.98 16.31
C PRO A 248 -22.87 10.11 15.26
N ASP A 249 -22.11 9.43 14.41
CA ASP A 249 -22.65 8.54 13.38
C ASP A 249 -23.13 7.21 13.97
N LEU A 250 -22.52 6.72 15.05
CA LEU A 250 -23.02 5.56 15.81
C LEU A 250 -24.41 5.83 16.41
N VAL A 251 -24.64 7.03 16.95
CA VAL A 251 -25.96 7.43 17.48
C VAL A 251 -27.00 7.52 16.37
N ARG A 252 -26.64 8.04 15.18
CA ARG A 252 -27.50 8.03 13.98
C ARG A 252 -27.84 6.61 13.54
N LEU A 253 -26.87 5.70 13.57
CA LEU A 253 -27.02 4.30 13.19
C LEU A 253 -28.07 3.59 14.07
N LEU A 254 -27.95 3.72 15.39
CA LEU A 254 -28.83 3.08 16.37
C LEU A 254 -30.29 3.57 16.27
N GLY A 255 -30.51 4.84 15.92
CA GLY A 255 -31.85 5.37 15.65
C GLY A 255 -32.48 4.91 14.33
N SER A 256 -31.70 4.32 13.41
CA SER A 256 -32.11 4.06 12.02
C SER A 256 -32.44 2.59 11.70
N ILE A 257 -32.51 1.72 12.72
CA ILE A 257 -32.64 0.25 12.55
C ILE A 257 -33.85 -0.15 11.68
N GLY A 258 -34.99 0.54 11.81
CA GLY A 258 -36.17 0.28 10.96
C GLY A 258 -35.91 0.59 9.48
N LYS A 259 -35.26 1.73 9.20
CA LYS A 259 -34.91 2.13 7.82
C LYS A 259 -33.87 1.19 7.20
N PHE A 260 -32.94 0.65 7.99
CA PHE A 260 -32.00 -0.35 7.46
C PHE A 260 -32.72 -1.59 6.92
N ARG A 261 -33.75 -2.09 7.61
CA ARG A 261 -34.53 -3.23 7.10
C ARG A 261 -35.30 -2.91 5.83
N GLU A 262 -35.93 -1.75 5.76
CA GLU A 262 -36.60 -1.26 4.55
C GLU A 262 -35.61 -1.19 3.36
N LEU A 263 -34.40 -0.66 3.59
CA LEU A 263 -33.34 -0.59 2.58
C LEU A 263 -32.77 -1.97 2.21
N GLU A 264 -32.62 -2.92 3.14
CA GLU A 264 -32.18 -4.29 2.82
C GLU A 264 -33.23 -5.08 2.04
N GLU A 265 -34.51 -4.87 2.33
CA GLU A 265 -35.62 -5.53 1.64
C GLU A 265 -35.81 -4.95 0.22
N THR A 266 -35.58 -3.64 0.04
CA THR A 266 -35.65 -2.95 -1.28
C THR A 266 -34.34 -2.96 -2.08
N ASP A 267 -33.21 -3.40 -1.51
CA ASP A 267 -31.92 -3.47 -2.22
C ASP A 267 -31.99 -4.34 -3.50
N GLU A 268 -31.51 -3.78 -4.61
CA GLU A 268 -31.26 -4.52 -5.85
C GLU A 268 -29.98 -5.36 -5.73
N GLU A 269 -30.10 -6.66 -6.05
CA GLU A 269 -28.99 -7.61 -6.08
C GLU A 269 -28.55 -7.84 -7.54
N ARG A 270 -27.24 -8.01 -7.80
CA ARG A 270 -26.81 -8.39 -9.15
C ARG A 270 -27.38 -9.77 -9.52
N PRO A 271 -27.86 -9.96 -10.78
CA PRO A 271 -28.07 -11.28 -11.35
C PRO A 271 -26.82 -12.16 -11.26
N VAL A 272 -27.01 -13.48 -11.24
CA VAL A 272 -25.89 -14.45 -11.31
C VAL A 272 -25.46 -14.67 -12.76
N ASP A 273 -26.41 -14.60 -13.69
CA ASP A 273 -26.19 -14.79 -15.13
C ASP A 273 -25.40 -13.63 -15.72
N ALA A 274 -24.18 -13.90 -16.20
CA ALA A 274 -23.33 -12.91 -16.85
C ALA A 274 -23.77 -12.64 -18.29
N THR A 275 -23.83 -11.37 -18.67
CA THR A 275 -23.96 -10.94 -20.07
C THR A 275 -22.69 -11.25 -20.86
N ARG A 276 -22.77 -11.23 -22.20
CA ARG A 276 -21.58 -11.46 -23.05
C ARG A 276 -20.46 -10.46 -22.78
N GLU A 277 -20.80 -9.20 -22.53
CA GLU A 277 -19.84 -8.14 -22.19
C GLU A 277 -19.12 -8.43 -20.86
N GLU A 278 -19.84 -8.90 -19.84
CA GLU A 278 -19.25 -9.34 -18.56
C GLU A 278 -18.37 -10.59 -18.72
N MET A 279 -18.70 -11.51 -19.64
CA MET A 279 -17.84 -12.65 -19.97
C MET A 279 -16.55 -12.17 -20.64
N ASP A 280 -16.64 -11.33 -21.68
CA ASP A 280 -15.47 -10.82 -22.42
C ASP A 280 -14.56 -9.95 -21.52
N HIS A 281 -15.15 -9.19 -20.59
CA HIS A 281 -14.45 -8.50 -19.52
C HIS A 281 -13.77 -9.46 -18.52
N THR A 282 -14.47 -10.50 -18.07
CA THR A 282 -13.91 -11.51 -17.16
C THR A 282 -12.75 -12.26 -17.81
N GLU A 283 -12.83 -12.60 -19.09
CA GLU A 283 -11.69 -13.15 -19.83
C GLU A 283 -10.51 -12.15 -19.91
N ALA A 284 -10.77 -10.84 -20.06
CA ALA A 284 -9.73 -9.82 -20.08
C ALA A 284 -9.05 -9.63 -18.71
N LEU A 285 -9.79 -9.81 -17.62
CA LEU A 285 -9.25 -9.89 -16.25
C LEU A 285 -8.38 -11.14 -16.09
N VAL A 286 -8.93 -12.32 -16.41
CA VAL A 286 -8.23 -13.62 -16.25
C VAL A 286 -6.97 -13.69 -17.11
N ARG A 287 -6.93 -13.09 -18.31
CA ARG A 287 -5.71 -12.96 -19.14
C ARG A 287 -4.59 -12.12 -18.50
N ASN A 288 -4.91 -11.31 -17.48
CA ASN A 288 -3.96 -10.46 -16.75
C ASN A 288 -3.66 -10.96 -15.32
N GLU A 289 -4.47 -11.87 -14.79
CA GLU A 289 -4.28 -12.61 -13.54
C GLU A 289 -3.26 -13.75 -13.71
N ASP A 290 -2.74 -14.27 -12.59
CA ASP A 290 -1.90 -15.47 -12.51
C ASP A 290 -0.77 -15.53 -13.58
N ARG A 291 -0.12 -14.38 -13.80
CA ARG A 291 1.04 -14.23 -14.70
C ARG A 291 2.10 -15.28 -14.33
N GLY A 292 2.38 -16.19 -15.27
CA GLY A 292 3.10 -17.43 -14.99
C GLY A 292 4.44 -17.24 -14.30
N GLY A 293 4.61 -17.89 -13.14
CA GLY A 293 5.86 -17.89 -12.35
C GLY A 293 5.86 -16.99 -11.12
N LEU A 294 4.83 -16.16 -10.90
CA LEU A 294 4.67 -15.38 -9.67
C LEU A 294 3.83 -16.19 -8.65
N LEU A 295 4.18 -16.12 -7.36
CA LEU A 295 3.38 -16.74 -6.28
C LEU A 295 2.33 -15.78 -5.69
N GLN A 296 2.47 -14.50 -6.01
CA GLN A 296 1.60 -13.42 -5.58
C GLN A 296 0.70 -12.95 -6.75
N ASN A 297 -0.51 -12.53 -6.43
CA ASN A 297 -1.46 -11.89 -7.34
C ASN A 297 -2.07 -10.64 -6.65
N GLN A 298 -2.99 -9.96 -7.34
CA GLN A 298 -3.54 -8.68 -6.95
C GLN A 298 -5.02 -8.57 -7.31
N LEU A 299 -5.76 -7.74 -6.56
CA LEU A 299 -7.12 -7.35 -6.90
C LEU A 299 -7.23 -5.82 -6.84
N SER A 300 -7.84 -5.24 -7.88
CA SER A 300 -8.26 -3.84 -7.95
C SER A 300 -9.76 -3.82 -8.20
N HIS A 301 -10.55 -3.16 -7.36
CA HIS A 301 -12.01 -3.23 -7.40
C HIS A 301 -12.63 -1.86 -7.12
N VAL A 302 -13.56 -1.41 -7.95
CA VAL A 302 -14.34 -0.18 -7.74
C VAL A 302 -15.83 -0.50 -7.74
N VAL A 303 -16.57 0.12 -6.82
CA VAL A 303 -18.03 0.01 -6.78
C VAL A 303 -18.64 1.28 -6.19
N ASP A 304 -19.81 1.66 -6.69
CA ASP A 304 -20.57 2.79 -6.20
C ASP A 304 -21.22 2.49 -4.84
N VAL A 305 -21.22 3.48 -3.95
CA VAL A 305 -21.99 3.46 -2.70
C VAL A 305 -23.45 3.76 -3.03
N LYS A 306 -24.38 2.99 -2.46
CA LYS A 306 -25.82 3.19 -2.61
C LYS A 306 -26.19 4.64 -2.23
N SER A 307 -27.03 5.28 -3.04
CA SER A 307 -27.25 6.74 -3.03
C SER A 307 -27.91 7.31 -1.77
N ASP A 308 -28.46 6.48 -0.88
CA ASP A 308 -29.04 6.94 0.38
C ASP A 308 -27.96 7.44 1.36
N PRO A 309 -28.07 8.67 1.91
CA PRO A 309 -27.07 9.23 2.83
C PRO A 309 -26.75 8.34 4.05
N LEU A 310 -27.68 7.49 4.50
CA LEU A 310 -27.45 6.55 5.60
C LEU A 310 -26.40 5.49 5.23
N ARG A 311 -26.33 5.06 3.96
CA ARG A 311 -25.34 4.09 3.46
C ARG A 311 -23.94 4.70 3.45
N LEU A 312 -23.81 5.96 3.03
CA LEU A 312 -22.56 6.71 3.07
C LEU A 312 -22.08 6.98 4.51
N VAL A 313 -22.98 7.29 5.45
CA VAL A 313 -22.65 7.39 6.88
C VAL A 313 -22.20 6.03 7.43
N THR A 314 -22.93 4.96 7.10
CA THR A 314 -22.63 3.61 7.58
C THR A 314 -21.26 3.12 7.12
N ILE A 315 -20.94 3.26 5.83
CA ILE A 315 -19.66 2.75 5.31
C ILE A 315 -18.46 3.54 5.84
N ARG A 316 -18.58 4.86 6.05
CA ARG A 316 -17.55 5.65 6.76
C ARG A 316 -17.34 5.15 8.18
N LEU A 317 -18.42 4.90 8.92
CA LEU A 317 -18.34 4.40 10.29
C LEU A 317 -17.72 3.00 10.36
N VAL A 318 -18.12 2.07 9.48
CA VAL A 318 -17.57 0.71 9.42
C VAL A 318 -16.07 0.75 9.07
N LEU A 319 -15.68 1.49 8.03
CA LEU A 319 -14.26 1.62 7.64
C LEU A 319 -13.42 2.29 8.75
N GLY A 320 -13.96 3.32 9.42
CA GLY A 320 -13.30 3.98 10.55
C GLY A 320 -13.17 3.09 11.79
N VAL A 321 -14.16 2.23 12.07
CA VAL A 321 -14.09 1.22 13.15
C VAL A 321 -13.09 0.12 12.81
N ILE A 322 -13.06 -0.38 11.56
CA ILE A 322 -12.09 -1.41 11.13
C ILE A 322 -10.67 -0.84 11.17
N ASP A 323 -10.43 0.39 10.72
CA ASP A 323 -9.15 1.08 10.86
C ASP A 323 -8.75 1.28 12.33
N PHE A 324 -9.68 1.69 13.20
CA PHE A 324 -9.43 1.82 14.63
C PHE A 324 -9.00 0.50 15.28
N LEU A 325 -9.70 -0.61 14.96
CA LEU A 325 -9.37 -1.94 15.46
C LEU A 325 -8.03 -2.45 14.87
N ALA A 326 -7.74 -2.18 13.59
CA ALA A 326 -6.46 -2.46 12.95
C ALA A 326 -5.29 -1.76 13.65
N ASN A 327 -5.49 -0.53 14.14
CA ASN A 327 -4.48 0.25 14.87
C ASN A 327 -4.40 -0.03 16.39
N LEU A 328 -5.28 -0.88 16.95
CA LEU A 328 -5.30 -1.19 18.40
C LEU A 328 -5.10 -2.67 18.76
N ILE A 329 -5.58 -3.60 17.92
CA ILE A 329 -5.69 -5.03 18.25
C ILE A 329 -4.78 -5.87 17.33
N PHE A 330 -4.62 -5.46 16.07
CA PHE A 330 -3.98 -6.26 15.03
C PHE A 330 -2.49 -5.93 14.79
N ASP A 331 -1.77 -5.60 15.87
CA ASP A 331 -0.28 -5.52 15.89
C ASP A 331 0.39 -6.85 15.42
N SER A 332 -0.38 -7.94 15.41
CA SER A 332 0.00 -9.28 14.93
C SER A 332 -0.16 -9.52 13.42
N GLY A 333 -0.67 -8.57 12.63
CA GLY A 333 -0.85 -8.73 11.18
C GLY A 333 -1.91 -9.76 10.79
N LYS A 334 -3.17 -9.57 11.23
CA LYS A 334 -4.30 -10.47 10.92
C LYS A 334 -5.58 -9.72 10.58
N LEU A 335 -6.04 -9.76 9.33
CA LEU A 335 -7.39 -9.32 8.95
C LEU A 335 -8.35 -10.50 9.06
N GLY A 336 -8.57 -10.97 10.29
CA GLY A 336 -9.07 -12.32 10.54
C GLY A 336 -7.98 -13.38 10.29
N ASP A 337 -8.37 -14.64 10.16
CA ASP A 337 -7.44 -15.78 10.03
C ASP A 337 -7.09 -16.13 8.56
N ILE A 338 -6.95 -15.10 7.71
CA ILE A 338 -6.54 -15.23 6.30
C ILE A 338 -5.02 -14.95 6.19
N PRO A 339 -4.17 -15.98 6.00
CA PRO A 339 -2.72 -15.85 6.12
C PRO A 339 -2.01 -15.57 4.78
N THR A 340 -2.74 -14.98 3.82
CA THR A 340 -2.30 -14.81 2.42
C THR A 340 -2.31 -13.35 1.95
N ILE A 341 -2.81 -12.41 2.74
CA ILE A 341 -2.96 -10.98 2.35
C ILE A 341 -1.72 -10.19 2.78
N HIS A 342 -0.92 -9.69 1.82
CA HIS A 342 0.24 -8.82 2.12
C HIS A 342 -0.20 -7.42 2.51
N PHE A 343 -1.09 -6.83 1.71
CA PHE A 343 -1.64 -5.50 1.95
C PHE A 343 -3.08 -5.44 1.43
N ALA A 344 -3.94 -4.71 2.12
CA ALA A 344 -5.28 -4.37 1.65
C ALA A 344 -5.65 -2.94 2.04
N ARG A 345 -6.35 -2.19 1.18
CA ARG A 345 -6.77 -0.81 1.45
C ARG A 345 -8.12 -0.48 0.83
N TRP A 346 -8.84 0.41 1.50
CA TRP A 346 -10.11 0.98 1.05
C TRP A 346 -9.95 2.50 0.93
N VAL A 347 -10.25 3.04 -0.25
CA VAL A 347 -10.23 4.47 -0.57
C VAL A 347 -11.65 4.89 -0.90
N LEU A 348 -12.28 5.66 -0.01
CA LEU A 348 -13.61 6.24 -0.25
C LEU A 348 -13.46 7.53 -1.07
N ILE A 349 -13.78 7.45 -2.35
CA ILE A 349 -13.77 8.57 -3.29
C ILE A 349 -15.14 9.22 -3.25
N GLU A 350 -15.25 10.43 -2.69
CA GLU A 350 -16.52 11.16 -2.63
C GLU A 350 -16.53 12.32 -3.64
N GLY A 351 -17.42 12.26 -4.63
CA GLY A 351 -17.58 13.29 -5.66
C GLY A 351 -18.02 14.65 -5.10
N ALA A 352 -18.11 15.68 -5.94
CA ALA A 352 -18.76 16.91 -5.54
C ALA A 352 -20.26 16.65 -5.23
N PRO A 353 -20.89 17.38 -4.29
CA PRO A 353 -22.35 17.34 -4.15
C PRO A 353 -23.01 17.74 -5.47
N SER A 354 -24.06 17.03 -5.90
CA SER A 354 -24.76 17.40 -7.13
C SER A 354 -25.29 18.84 -7.05
N ARG A 355 -25.02 19.64 -8.07
CA ARG A 355 -25.56 21.01 -8.19
C ARG A 355 -27.01 21.04 -8.68
N ARG A 356 -27.56 19.90 -9.12
CA ARG A 356 -28.98 19.73 -9.41
C ARG A 356 -29.64 18.94 -8.27
N PRO A 357 -30.81 19.36 -7.77
CA PRO A 357 -31.66 18.46 -6.99
C PRO A 357 -32.10 17.27 -7.88
N ALA A 358 -32.42 16.14 -7.26
CA ALA A 358 -32.93 14.98 -8.02
C ALA A 358 -34.28 15.32 -8.66
N ALA A 359 -34.61 14.67 -9.79
CA ALA A 359 -35.82 14.95 -10.56
C ALA A 359 -37.12 14.68 -9.77
N ASP A 360 -37.06 13.86 -8.72
CA ASP A 360 -38.19 13.57 -7.81
C ASP A 360 -38.25 14.51 -6.58
N GLY A 361 -37.40 15.54 -6.53
CA GLY A 361 -37.36 16.52 -5.44
C GLY A 361 -36.53 16.13 -4.22
N ARG A 362 -35.83 14.98 -4.22
CA ARG A 362 -34.88 14.65 -3.15
C ARG A 362 -33.72 15.66 -3.10
N ALA A 363 -33.23 15.88 -1.87
CA ALA A 363 -32.03 16.65 -1.62
C ALA A 363 -30.84 16.09 -2.44
N PRO A 364 -29.94 16.95 -2.95
CA PRO A 364 -28.84 16.52 -3.81
C PRO A 364 -27.97 15.47 -3.11
N THR A 365 -27.95 14.27 -3.67
CA THR A 365 -27.12 13.17 -3.22
C THR A 365 -25.65 13.45 -3.54
N ARG A 366 -24.76 12.86 -2.73
CA ARG A 366 -23.32 12.88 -2.98
C ARG A 366 -22.94 11.52 -3.55
N SER A 367 -22.50 11.49 -4.80
CA SER A 367 -21.91 10.27 -5.38
C SER A 367 -20.65 9.91 -4.60
N ALA A 368 -20.51 8.64 -4.25
CA ALA A 368 -19.36 8.13 -3.53
C ALA A 368 -19.05 6.72 -4.03
N ARG A 369 -17.76 6.39 -4.13
CA ARG A 369 -17.26 5.12 -4.67
C ARG A 369 -16.20 4.55 -3.75
N VAL A 370 -16.17 3.24 -3.60
CA VAL A 370 -15.11 2.56 -2.86
C VAL A 370 -14.15 1.94 -3.86
N LEU A 371 -12.92 2.45 -3.89
CA LEU A 371 -11.81 1.84 -4.60
C LEU A 371 -11.01 0.99 -3.60
N PHE A 372 -10.97 -0.31 -3.84
CA PHE A 372 -10.27 -1.29 -3.05
C PHE A 372 -9.08 -1.87 -3.81
N PHE A 373 -7.98 -2.07 -3.09
CA PHE A 373 -6.79 -2.76 -3.59
C PHE A 373 -6.32 -3.78 -2.58
N SER A 374 -5.93 -4.97 -3.03
CA SER A 374 -5.09 -5.89 -2.25
C SER A 374 -3.98 -6.53 -3.09
N ASN A 375 -2.92 -6.98 -2.42
CA ASN A 375 -1.90 -7.88 -2.95
C ASN A 375 -1.89 -9.13 -2.04
N PHE A 376 -1.89 -10.33 -2.63
CA PHE A 376 -2.12 -11.59 -1.92
C PHE A 376 -1.40 -12.78 -2.54
N ASP A 377 -1.37 -13.92 -1.85
CA ASP A 377 -0.79 -15.18 -2.34
C ASP A 377 -1.81 -16.04 -3.11
N GLY A 378 -1.37 -16.64 -4.22
CA GLY A 378 -2.17 -17.58 -5.01
C GLY A 378 -3.24 -16.94 -5.89
N SER A 379 -4.20 -17.75 -6.35
CA SER A 379 -5.21 -17.35 -7.33
C SER A 379 -6.37 -16.56 -6.71
N TRP A 380 -7.04 -15.77 -7.55
CA TRP A 380 -8.25 -15.00 -7.23
C TRP A 380 -9.35 -15.86 -6.57
N GLU A 381 -9.50 -17.10 -7.04
CA GLU A 381 -10.54 -18.04 -6.59
C GLU A 381 -10.31 -18.50 -5.15
N ASN A 382 -9.06 -18.88 -4.83
CA ASN A 382 -8.65 -19.25 -3.47
C ASN A 382 -8.75 -18.05 -2.52
N TYR A 383 -8.34 -16.86 -2.99
CA TYR A 383 -8.42 -15.62 -2.24
C TYR A 383 -9.85 -15.26 -1.83
N LEU A 384 -10.81 -15.31 -2.76
CA LEU A 384 -12.22 -15.04 -2.43
C LEU A 384 -12.85 -16.15 -1.58
N GLY A 385 -12.48 -17.41 -1.78
CA GLY A 385 -12.91 -18.53 -0.91
C GLY A 385 -12.50 -18.30 0.55
N ASP A 386 -11.22 -17.99 0.80
CA ASP A 386 -10.70 -17.65 2.13
C ASP A 386 -11.49 -16.49 2.77
N PHE A 387 -11.88 -15.51 1.96
CA PHE A 387 -12.66 -14.35 2.38
C PHE A 387 -14.11 -14.68 2.76
N ILE A 388 -14.78 -15.58 2.02
CA ILE A 388 -16.13 -16.07 2.33
C ILE A 388 -16.11 -16.87 3.63
N ASP A 389 -15.22 -17.86 3.74
CA ASP A 389 -15.14 -18.76 4.89
C ASP A 389 -14.77 -18.05 6.20
N LYS A 390 -13.76 -17.17 6.15
CA LYS A 390 -13.10 -16.63 7.36
C LYS A 390 -13.47 -15.20 7.68
N ALA A 391 -14.00 -14.44 6.71
CA ALA A 391 -14.19 -12.98 6.84
C ALA A 391 -15.55 -12.44 6.33
N ALA A 392 -16.49 -13.29 5.92
CA ALA A 392 -17.77 -12.85 5.32
C ALA A 392 -18.50 -11.75 6.12
N LYS A 393 -18.55 -11.83 7.46
CA LYS A 393 -19.18 -10.77 8.29
C LYS A 393 -18.52 -9.40 8.13
N GLY A 394 -17.20 -9.36 7.98
CA GLY A 394 -16.43 -8.13 7.76
C GLY A 394 -16.58 -7.60 6.34
N LEU A 395 -16.65 -8.49 5.34
CA LEU A 395 -16.99 -8.11 3.97
C LEU A 395 -18.41 -7.54 3.89
N THR A 396 -19.40 -8.27 4.39
CA THR A 396 -20.81 -7.88 4.41
C THR A 396 -21.01 -6.53 5.13
N SER A 397 -20.29 -6.23 6.22
CA SER A 397 -20.40 -4.94 6.91
C SER A 397 -19.93 -3.74 6.09
N ILE A 398 -18.89 -3.89 5.27
CA ILE A 398 -18.42 -2.85 4.35
C ILE A 398 -19.36 -2.78 3.14
N TRP A 399 -19.46 -3.89 2.41
CA TRP A 399 -19.93 -3.94 1.03
C TRP A 399 -21.46 -3.95 0.89
N SER A 400 -22.22 -4.27 1.95
CA SER A 400 -23.69 -4.11 1.98
C SER A 400 -24.17 -2.70 1.60
N ASN A 401 -23.33 -1.70 1.80
CA ASN A 401 -23.60 -0.29 1.47
C ASN A 401 -23.34 0.07 0.00
N THR A 402 -22.94 -0.89 -0.84
CA THR A 402 -22.54 -0.68 -2.24
C THR A 402 -23.49 -1.36 -3.23
N VAL A 403 -23.57 -0.83 -4.45
CA VAL A 403 -24.56 -1.22 -5.47
C VAL A 403 -24.37 -2.67 -5.91
N GLY A 404 -25.48 -3.40 -6.09
CA GLY A 404 -25.52 -4.78 -6.59
C GLY A 404 -24.98 -5.86 -5.64
N PHE A 405 -24.46 -5.52 -4.46
CA PHE A 405 -23.95 -6.48 -3.48
C PHE A 405 -25.08 -7.41 -2.99
N PRO A 406 -24.82 -8.72 -2.71
CA PRO A 406 -25.87 -9.68 -2.37
C PRO A 406 -26.63 -9.29 -1.10
N ARG A 407 -27.94 -9.61 -1.04
CA ARG A 407 -28.82 -9.13 0.03
C ARG A 407 -28.38 -9.60 1.41
N THR A 408 -28.39 -8.66 2.33
CA THR A 408 -27.89 -8.85 3.70
C THR A 408 -29.02 -8.98 4.71
N TYR A 409 -28.66 -9.21 5.97
CA TYR A 409 -29.55 -9.12 7.11
C TYR A 409 -28.84 -8.38 8.24
N PHE A 410 -29.39 -7.25 8.68
CA PHE A 410 -28.77 -6.26 9.58
C PHE A 410 -27.33 -5.89 9.18
N LEU A 411 -27.01 -5.86 7.88
CA LEU A 411 -25.70 -5.53 7.30
C LEU A 411 -24.52 -6.42 7.77
N LEU A 412 -24.79 -7.52 8.49
CA LEU A 412 -23.76 -8.36 9.13
C LEU A 412 -23.89 -9.85 8.80
N TRP A 413 -25.09 -10.28 8.41
CA TRP A 413 -25.40 -11.67 8.05
C TRP A 413 -25.82 -11.77 6.58
N ARG A 414 -25.69 -12.96 5.98
CA ARG A 414 -25.78 -13.17 4.52
C ARG A 414 -24.77 -12.29 3.78
N GLY A 415 -25.12 -11.68 2.64
CA GLY A 415 -24.17 -10.95 1.80
C GLY A 415 -23.14 -11.88 1.17
N ALA A 416 -21.87 -11.75 1.56
CA ALA A 416 -20.75 -12.54 1.02
C ALA A 416 -20.88 -14.06 1.19
N LEU A 417 -21.84 -14.56 2.00
CA LEU A 417 -22.17 -15.99 2.09
C LEU A 417 -22.97 -16.54 0.90
N ASP A 418 -23.55 -15.69 0.05
CA ASP A 418 -23.97 -16.09 -1.30
C ASP A 418 -22.74 -16.02 -2.21
N GLU A 419 -21.96 -17.10 -2.22
CA GLU A 419 -20.69 -17.21 -2.94
C GLU A 419 -20.82 -16.85 -4.42
N GLN A 420 -21.87 -17.32 -5.09
CA GLN A 420 -22.07 -17.10 -6.52
C GLN A 420 -22.34 -15.63 -6.82
N ARG A 421 -23.32 -15.01 -6.12
CA ARG A 421 -23.59 -13.57 -6.32
C ARG A 421 -22.41 -12.72 -5.90
N PHE A 422 -21.71 -13.08 -4.82
CA PHE A 422 -20.53 -12.34 -4.35
C PHE A 422 -19.36 -12.41 -5.36
N LYS A 423 -19.09 -13.57 -5.96
CA LYS A 423 -18.06 -13.73 -7.00
C LYS A 423 -18.46 -13.00 -8.30
N THR A 424 -19.70 -13.11 -8.77
CA THR A 424 -20.17 -12.37 -9.97
C THR A 424 -20.17 -10.85 -9.73
N TRP A 425 -20.61 -10.39 -8.56
CA TRP A 425 -20.52 -8.97 -8.15
C TRP A 425 -19.06 -8.49 -8.12
N THR A 426 -18.15 -9.28 -7.52
CA THR A 426 -16.72 -8.92 -7.46
C THR A 426 -16.10 -8.85 -8.85
N ARG A 427 -16.43 -9.78 -9.77
CA ARG A 427 -15.96 -9.71 -11.16
C ARG A 427 -16.47 -8.46 -11.90
N ALA A 428 -17.70 -8.05 -11.67
CA ALA A 428 -18.28 -6.87 -12.31
C ALA A 428 -17.69 -5.53 -11.79
N GLY A 429 -17.31 -5.45 -10.52
CA GLY A 429 -16.61 -4.29 -9.97
C GLY A 429 -15.09 -4.33 -10.14
N GLN A 430 -14.53 -5.44 -10.63
CA GLN A 430 -13.08 -5.60 -10.75
C GLN A 430 -12.51 -4.83 -11.94
N LEU A 431 -11.45 -4.07 -11.69
CA LEU A 431 -10.71 -3.33 -12.71
C LEU A 431 -9.51 -4.14 -13.20
N PRO A 432 -9.24 -4.18 -14.52
CA PRO A 432 -7.96 -4.65 -15.02
C PRO A 432 -6.84 -3.76 -14.46
N THR A 433 -5.74 -4.39 -14.05
CA THR A 433 -4.55 -3.67 -13.56
C THR A 433 -3.50 -3.72 -14.65
N GLN A 434 -3.30 -2.60 -15.36
CA GLN A 434 -2.49 -2.57 -16.58
C GLN A 434 -1.02 -2.84 -16.26
N VAL A 435 -0.50 -2.18 -15.23
CA VAL A 435 0.86 -2.34 -14.71
C VAL A 435 0.77 -2.82 -13.26
N TRP A 436 1.48 -3.89 -12.91
CA TRP A 436 1.68 -4.32 -11.53
C TRP A 436 3.12 -4.75 -11.31
N PHE A 437 3.67 -4.37 -10.16
CA PHE A 437 5.00 -4.71 -9.70
C PHE A 437 4.92 -5.22 -8.25
N SER A 438 5.62 -6.32 -7.99
CA SER A 438 6.01 -6.78 -6.67
C SER A 438 7.53 -6.80 -6.59
N ALA A 439 8.07 -6.37 -5.46
CA ALA A 439 9.52 -6.32 -5.24
C ALA A 439 10.12 -7.64 -4.71
N TYR A 440 9.29 -8.69 -4.56
CA TYR A 440 9.64 -10.06 -4.12
C TYR A 440 8.52 -11.08 -4.52
N PRO A 441 8.19 -11.22 -5.83
CA PRO A 441 7.04 -12.01 -6.30
C PRO A 441 7.10 -13.52 -5.98
N GLU A 442 8.28 -14.02 -5.61
CA GLU A 442 8.56 -15.42 -5.27
C GLU A 442 8.32 -15.76 -3.79
N LEU A 443 7.96 -14.79 -2.94
CA LEU A 443 7.77 -15.01 -1.50
C LEU A 443 6.29 -14.92 -1.10
N THR A 444 5.70 -16.02 -0.64
CA THR A 444 4.37 -15.95 -0.03
C THR A 444 4.42 -15.23 1.33
N LEU A 445 3.28 -14.74 1.82
CA LEU A 445 3.17 -14.17 3.17
C LEU A 445 3.59 -15.17 4.25
N ARG A 446 3.33 -16.47 4.00
CA ARG A 446 3.86 -17.57 4.81
C ARG A 446 5.38 -17.61 4.79
N ASN A 447 6.02 -17.59 3.62
CA ASN A 447 7.49 -17.56 3.53
C ASN A 447 8.05 -16.36 4.30
N ILE A 448 7.50 -15.16 4.13
CA ILE A 448 7.93 -13.96 4.86
C ILE A 448 7.81 -14.17 6.38
N THR A 449 6.66 -14.71 6.83
CA THR A 449 6.40 -14.98 8.25
C THR A 449 7.33 -16.05 8.84
N ASP A 450 7.71 -17.05 8.06
CA ASP A 450 8.58 -18.14 8.50
C ASP A 450 10.07 -17.73 8.44
N ASN A 451 10.50 -16.99 7.42
CA ASN A 451 11.84 -16.40 7.32
C ASN A 451 12.12 -15.42 8.47
N MET A 452 11.12 -14.60 8.81
CA MET A 452 11.13 -13.75 10.00
C MET A 452 11.39 -14.55 11.28
N LYS A 453 10.68 -15.67 11.49
CA LYS A 453 10.82 -16.52 12.68
C LYS A 453 12.14 -17.27 12.73
N ILE A 454 12.66 -17.70 11.58
CA ILE A 454 14.02 -18.28 11.45
C ILE A 454 15.05 -17.25 11.94
N ARG A 455 14.96 -16.00 11.44
CA ARG A 455 15.86 -14.93 11.89
C ARG A 455 15.67 -14.59 13.36
N GLU A 456 14.45 -14.51 13.88
CA GLU A 456 14.20 -14.23 15.30
C GLU A 456 14.74 -15.36 16.21
N GLY A 457 14.58 -16.64 15.84
CA GLY A 457 15.09 -17.78 16.61
C GLY A 457 16.62 -17.96 16.59
N LEU A 458 17.28 -17.57 15.49
CA LEU A 458 18.75 -17.49 15.44
C LEU A 458 19.31 -16.57 16.55
N PHE A 459 18.61 -15.47 16.87
CA PHE A 459 18.97 -14.52 17.92
C PHE A 459 18.27 -14.74 19.28
N ASP A 460 17.49 -15.82 19.45
CA ASP A 460 16.85 -16.07 20.76
C ASP A 460 17.84 -16.61 21.80
N GLU A 461 18.17 -15.75 22.77
CA GLU A 461 18.99 -16.07 23.94
C GLU A 461 18.33 -17.07 24.90
N LYS A 462 17.01 -17.28 24.80
CA LYS A 462 16.27 -18.22 25.67
C LYS A 462 16.38 -19.67 25.20
N GLY A 463 16.86 -19.89 23.98
CA GLY A 463 17.12 -21.21 23.44
C GLY A 463 15.88 -21.97 22.95
N ASP A 464 14.84 -21.26 22.49
CA ASP A 464 13.79 -21.88 21.69
C ASP A 464 14.38 -22.37 20.34
N LEU A 465 13.96 -23.55 19.92
CA LEU A 465 14.42 -24.25 18.72
C LEU A 465 13.25 -24.61 17.77
N GLU A 466 12.03 -24.13 18.04
CA GLU A 466 10.87 -24.36 17.13
C GLU A 466 11.14 -23.82 15.72
N TRP A 467 11.95 -22.76 15.61
CA TRP A 467 12.35 -22.15 14.33
C TRP A 467 13.13 -23.10 13.41
N LEU A 468 13.83 -24.11 13.93
CA LEU A 468 14.49 -25.13 13.11
C LEU A 468 13.50 -25.95 12.28
N ARG A 469 12.24 -26.05 12.71
CA ARG A 469 11.15 -26.75 11.98
C ARG A 469 10.56 -25.92 10.83
N ARG A 470 11.12 -24.74 10.56
CA ARG A 470 10.67 -23.80 9.53
C ARG A 470 11.66 -23.70 8.37
N LEU A 471 12.90 -24.16 8.56
CA LEU A 471 13.85 -24.43 7.48
C LEU A 471 13.36 -25.68 6.74
#